data_AF-A0A3M1W777-F1
#
_entry.id   AF-A0A3M1W777-F1
#
_cell.length_a   1.000
_cell.length_b   1.000
_cell.length_c   1.000
_cell.angle_alpha   90.00
_cell.angle_beta   90.00
_cell.angle_gamma   90.00
#
_symmetry.space_group_name_H-M   'P 1'
#
loop_
_entity.id
_entity.type
_entity.pdbx_description
1 polymer ?
#
loop_
_entity_poly.entity_id
_entity_poly.type
_entity_poly.pdbx_seq_one_letter_code
_entity_poly.pdbx_strand_id
1 'polypeptide(L)'
;MEILPREARSSMMRERKGRAYMVWVIIILAGMGFYISTYFTLVAYGVVSATTRLMPSVCRLDERSCQSVLYTPYARLFGAPNFVLGLFYYALILVSAAGGWLASSPTLLIGLRGLAWATVVLGLYLTYALIERVRVHCLLCYAAHVINLALAICLTLV
;
A
#
# COMPACT_ATOMS: atom_id res chain seq x y z
N MET A 1 39.18 -20.18 12.36
CA MET A 1 38.70 -19.27 11.30
C MET A 1 38.28 -20.16 10.13
N GLU A 2 37.07 -20.74 10.19
CA GLU A 2 36.57 -21.65 9.15
C GLU A 2 36.24 -20.86 7.88
N ILE A 3 36.95 -21.20 6.80
CA ILE A 3 36.72 -20.63 5.48
C ILE A 3 35.46 -21.31 4.93
N LEU A 4 34.32 -20.62 5.01
CA LEU A 4 33.07 -21.07 4.36
C LEU A 4 33.33 -21.42 2.89
N PRO A 5 32.87 -22.59 2.40
CA PRO A 5 33.09 -23.02 1.02
C PRO A 5 32.53 -21.99 0.03
N ARG A 6 33.22 -21.81 -1.12
CA ARG A 6 32.86 -20.80 -2.13
C ARG A 6 31.40 -20.89 -2.58
N GLU A 7 30.85 -22.10 -2.63
CA GLU A 7 29.45 -22.35 -2.97
C GLU A 7 28.47 -21.74 -1.95
N ALA A 8 28.71 -21.96 -0.65
CA ALA A 8 27.93 -21.38 0.43
C ALA A 8 28.02 -19.84 0.47
N ARG A 9 29.18 -19.27 0.10
CA ARG A 9 29.31 -17.81 -0.05
C ARG A 9 28.48 -17.28 -1.23
N SER A 10 28.40 -18.02 -2.33
CA SER A 10 27.65 -17.62 -3.52
C SER A 10 26.14 -17.68 -3.32
N SER A 11 25.63 -18.69 -2.60
CA SER A 11 24.20 -18.81 -2.25
C SER A 11 23.79 -17.71 -1.27
N MET A 12 24.57 -17.49 -0.21
CA MET A 12 24.31 -16.44 0.79
C MET A 12 24.31 -15.03 0.18
N MET A 13 25.22 -14.75 -0.77
CA MET A 13 25.22 -13.48 -1.52
C MET A 13 23.99 -13.32 -2.43
N ARG A 14 23.52 -14.42 -3.04
CA ARG A 14 22.32 -14.42 -3.90
C ARG A 14 21.06 -14.15 -3.07
N GLU A 15 20.93 -14.79 -1.91
CA GLU A 15 19.82 -14.56 -0.98
C GLU A 15 19.82 -13.13 -0.44
N ARG A 16 20.99 -12.60 -0.05
CA ARG A 16 21.10 -11.21 0.43
C ARG A 16 20.72 -10.18 -0.63
N LYS A 17 21.11 -10.41 -1.89
CA LYS A 17 20.68 -9.58 -3.04
C LYS A 17 19.18 -9.67 -3.30
N GLY A 18 18.61 -10.88 -3.25
CA GLY A 18 17.17 -11.09 -3.44
C GLY A 18 16.34 -10.35 -2.39
N ARG A 19 16.74 -10.44 -1.11
CA ARG A 19 16.09 -9.71 -0.02
C ARG A 19 16.18 -8.19 -0.20
N ALA A 20 17.36 -7.67 -0.57
CA ALA A 20 17.52 -6.24 -0.82
C ALA A 20 16.62 -5.75 -1.97
N TYR A 21 16.53 -6.51 -3.06
CA TYR A 21 15.63 -6.19 -4.17
C TYR A 21 14.17 -6.12 -3.73
N MET A 22 13.70 -7.11 -2.95
CA MET A 22 12.33 -7.11 -2.41
C MET A 22 12.06 -5.91 -1.51
N VAL A 23 13.00 -5.53 -0.65
CA VAL A 23 12.87 -4.33 0.20
C VAL A 23 12.72 -3.07 -0.64
N TRP A 24 13.51 -2.91 -1.71
CA TRP A 24 13.35 -1.77 -2.62
C TRP A 24 11.99 -1.75 -3.32
N VAL A 25 11.51 -2.91 -3.76
CA VAL A 25 10.16 -3.02 -4.35
C VAL A 25 9.09 -2.63 -3.32
N ILE A 26 9.20 -3.08 -2.07
CA ILE A 26 8.28 -2.69 -0.98
C ILE A 26 8.31 -1.18 -0.77
N ILE A 27 9.48 -0.55 -0.72
CA ILE A 27 9.61 0.90 -0.54
C ILE A 27 8.92 1.66 -1.68
N ILE A 28 9.13 1.24 -2.93
CA ILE A 28 8.53 1.89 -4.10
C ILE A 28 7.00 1.75 -4.06
N LEU A 29 6.49 0.54 -3.83
CA LEU A 29 5.05 0.27 -3.75
C LEU A 29 4.39 1.03 -2.59
N ALA A 30 5.00 1.00 -1.41
CA ALA A 30 4.50 1.72 -0.24
C ALA A 30 4.56 3.24 -0.45
N GLY A 31 5.58 3.75 -1.15
CA GLY A 31 5.66 5.15 -1.55
C GLY A 31 4.53 5.57 -2.50
N MET A 32 4.22 4.75 -3.51
CA MET A 32 3.10 4.98 -4.42
C MET A 32 1.75 4.95 -3.68
N GLY A 33 1.55 3.95 -2.82
CA GLY A 33 0.37 3.85 -1.97
C GLY A 33 0.21 5.06 -1.03
N PHE A 34 1.30 5.48 -0.39
CA PHE A 34 1.34 6.65 0.49
C PHE A 34 0.97 7.94 -0.26
N TYR A 35 1.49 8.12 -1.49
CA TYR A 35 1.15 9.24 -2.35
C TYR A 35 -0.35 9.27 -2.68
N ILE A 36 -0.92 8.13 -3.09
CA ILE A 36 -2.36 8.02 -3.39
C ILE A 36 -3.20 8.33 -2.14
N SER A 37 -2.84 7.77 -0.99
CA SER A 37 -3.52 8.03 0.29
C SER A 37 -3.44 9.50 0.71
N THR A 38 -2.28 10.14 0.53
CA THR A 38 -2.10 11.56 0.82
C THR A 38 -2.95 12.41 -0.11
N TYR A 39 -2.97 12.12 -1.42
CA TYR A 39 -3.80 12.84 -2.38
C TYR A 39 -5.29 12.75 -2.02
N PHE A 40 -5.80 11.55 -1.71
CA PHE A 40 -7.19 11.39 -1.27
C PHE A 40 -7.48 12.15 0.03
N THR A 41 -6.54 12.14 0.98
CA THR A 41 -6.65 12.91 2.22
C THR A 41 -6.77 14.41 1.90
N LEU A 42 -5.84 14.96 1.12
CA LEU A 42 -5.84 16.38 0.78
C LEU A 42 -7.11 16.82 0.04
N VAL A 43 -7.64 15.98 -0.86
CA VAL A 43 -8.91 16.24 -1.55
C VAL A 43 -10.09 16.17 -0.59
N ALA A 44 -10.15 15.16 0.28
CA ALA A 44 -11.26 15.00 1.23
C ALA A 44 -11.35 16.13 2.26
N TYR A 45 -10.20 16.66 2.69
CA TYR A 45 -10.12 17.81 3.61
C TYR A 45 -10.21 19.17 2.89
N GLY A 46 -10.40 19.19 1.56
CA GLY A 46 -10.57 20.42 0.78
C GLY A 46 -9.28 21.26 0.64
N VAL A 47 -8.11 20.71 0.96
CA VAL A 47 -6.82 21.39 0.82
C VAL A 47 -6.43 21.50 -0.65
N VAL A 48 -6.82 20.52 -1.46
CA VAL A 48 -6.47 20.40 -2.87
C VAL A 48 -7.73 20.10 -3.67
N SER A 49 -7.91 20.74 -4.83
CA SER A 49 -9.03 20.42 -5.72
C SER A 49 -8.86 19.05 -6.38
N ALA A 50 -9.98 18.35 -6.59
CA ALA A 50 -10.02 17.07 -7.30
C ALA A 50 -9.48 17.21 -8.74
N THR A 51 -9.61 18.41 -9.31
CA THR A 51 -9.10 18.85 -10.62
C THR A 51 -7.69 19.47 -10.55
N THR A 52 -6.82 19.07 -9.63
CA THR A 52 -5.41 19.50 -9.68
C THR A 52 -4.58 18.76 -10.73
N ARG A 53 -3.44 19.35 -11.13
CA ARG A 53 -2.46 18.76 -12.08
C ARG A 53 -1.53 17.73 -11.43
N LEU A 54 -1.73 17.44 -10.13
CA LEU A 54 -0.97 16.42 -9.39
C LEU A 54 -1.19 14.99 -9.91
N MET A 55 -2.28 14.76 -10.63
CA MET A 55 -2.68 13.45 -11.12
C MET A 55 -3.02 13.53 -12.61
N PRO A 56 -2.59 12.58 -13.45
CA PRO A 56 -2.89 12.59 -14.89
C PRO A 56 -4.40 12.51 -15.11
N SER A 57 -4.89 13.04 -16.24
CA SER A 57 -6.32 13.17 -16.54
C SER A 57 -7.14 11.89 -16.37
N VAL A 58 -6.55 10.74 -16.68
CA VAL A 58 -7.14 9.39 -16.51
C VAL A 58 -7.29 8.94 -15.05
N CYS A 59 -6.53 9.57 -14.15
CA CYS A 59 -6.44 9.28 -12.73
C CYS A 59 -6.96 10.44 -11.87
N ARG A 60 -7.57 11.46 -12.48
CA ARG A 60 -8.18 12.54 -11.71
C ARG A 60 -9.45 12.03 -11.05
N LEU A 61 -9.68 12.50 -9.83
CA LEU A 61 -10.96 12.31 -9.16
C LEU A 61 -11.97 13.16 -9.93
N ASP A 62 -12.61 12.57 -10.94
CA ASP A 62 -13.67 13.27 -11.64
C ASP A 62 -14.79 13.57 -10.63
N GLU A 63 -15.21 14.84 -10.58
CA GLU A 63 -16.13 15.38 -9.58
C GLU A 63 -17.47 14.64 -9.57
N ARG A 64 -17.84 14.00 -10.69
CA ARG A 64 -19.14 13.35 -10.85
C ARG A 64 -19.20 11.93 -10.31
N SER A 65 -18.07 11.25 -10.05
CA SER A 65 -18.12 9.82 -9.67
C SER A 65 -17.02 9.38 -8.70
N CYS A 66 -15.73 9.48 -9.03
CA CYS A 66 -14.66 9.01 -8.13
C CYS A 66 -14.64 9.78 -6.79
N GLN A 67 -14.93 11.09 -6.82
CA GLN A 67 -14.93 11.91 -5.61
C GLN A 67 -16.06 11.57 -4.65
N SER A 68 -17.24 11.17 -5.17
CA SER A 68 -18.38 10.82 -4.30
C SER A 68 -18.08 9.60 -3.42
N VAL A 69 -17.21 8.70 -3.88
CA VAL A 69 -16.74 7.52 -3.12
C VAL A 69 -16.13 7.94 -1.78
N LEU A 70 -15.38 9.06 -1.73
CA LEU A 70 -14.72 9.54 -0.51
C LEU A 70 -15.69 9.87 0.63
N TYR A 71 -16.92 10.23 0.29
CA TYR A 71 -17.95 10.63 1.24
C TYR A 71 -18.95 9.50 1.53
N THR A 72 -18.77 8.32 0.93
CA THR A 72 -19.64 7.17 1.19
C THR A 72 -19.38 6.59 2.59
N PRO A 73 -20.39 5.97 3.22
CA PRO A 73 -20.19 5.26 4.49
C PRO A 73 -19.19 4.11 4.35
N TYR A 74 -19.07 3.51 3.16
CA TYR A 74 -18.10 2.46 2.85
C TYR A 74 -16.64 2.96 2.91
N ALA A 75 -16.41 4.25 2.69
CA ALA A 75 -15.09 4.86 2.79
C ALA A 75 -14.63 5.07 4.24
N ARG A 76 -15.42 4.66 5.24
CA ARG A 76 -15.06 4.77 6.67
C ARG A 76 -14.96 3.39 7.31
N LEU A 77 -13.85 3.15 8.00
CA LEU A 77 -13.64 1.99 8.86
C LEU A 77 -13.41 2.46 10.29
N PHE A 78 -14.18 1.93 11.24
CA PHE A 78 -14.18 2.40 12.64
C PHE A 78 -14.39 3.91 12.79
N GLY A 79 -15.15 4.53 11.87
CA GLY A 79 -15.41 5.97 11.86
C GLY A 79 -14.32 6.83 11.20
N ALA A 80 -13.12 6.27 10.96
CA ALA A 80 -12.04 6.95 10.25
C ALA A 80 -12.08 6.68 8.75
N PRO A 81 -11.76 7.65 7.88
CA PRO A 81 -11.71 7.39 6.45
C PRO A 81 -10.58 6.40 6.08
N ASN A 82 -10.87 5.47 5.18
CA ASN A 82 -9.95 4.41 4.75
C ASN A 82 -8.63 4.97 4.20
N PHE A 83 -8.67 6.11 3.51
CA PHE A 83 -7.47 6.76 2.96
C PHE A 83 -6.54 7.29 4.06
N VAL A 84 -7.09 7.70 5.22
CA VAL A 84 -6.32 8.12 6.40
C VAL A 84 -5.67 6.90 7.07
N LEU A 85 -6.42 5.80 7.22
CA LEU A 85 -5.84 4.54 7.71
C LEU A 85 -4.74 4.02 6.78
N GLY A 86 -4.95 4.14 5.46
CA GLY A 86 -3.96 3.85 4.45
C GLY A 86 -2.68 4.69 4.62
N LEU A 87 -2.81 5.98 4.94
CA LEU A 87 -1.66 6.86 5.18
C LEU A 87 -0.76 6.31 6.28
N PHE A 88 -1.35 5.94 7.42
CA PHE A 88 -0.61 5.34 8.54
C PHE A 88 -0.02 3.97 8.16
N TYR A 89 -0.79 3.14 7.46
CA TYR A 89 -0.35 1.82 7.00
C TYR A 89 0.88 1.90 6.09
N TYR A 90 0.83 2.74 5.04
CA TYR A 90 1.96 2.89 4.12
C TYR A 90 3.16 3.56 4.79
N ALA A 91 2.95 4.55 5.67
CA ALA A 91 4.01 5.16 6.45
C ALA A 91 4.72 4.12 7.33
N LEU A 92 3.96 3.28 8.04
CA LEU A 92 4.53 2.24 8.89
C LEU A 92 5.39 1.25 8.08
N ILE A 93 4.93 0.82 6.90
CA ILE A 93 5.70 -0.04 6.01
C ILE A 93 6.97 0.67 5.51
N LEU A 94 6.87 1.92 5.06
CA LEU A 94 8.01 2.71 4.58
C LEU A 94 9.09 2.85 5.64
N VAL A 95 8.73 3.29 6.85
CA VAL A 95 9.69 3.47 7.94
C VAL A 95 10.29 2.12 8.35
N SER A 96 9.48 1.05 8.41
CA SER A 96 9.98 -0.29 8.75
C SER A 96 10.95 -0.85 7.71
N ALA A 97 10.68 -0.62 6.43
CA ALA A 97 11.52 -1.05 5.33
C ALA A 97 12.83 -0.24 5.26
N ALA A 98 12.73 1.09 5.33
CA ALA A 98 13.88 2.00 5.28
C ALA A 98 14.78 1.88 6.52
N GLY A 99 14.18 1.67 7.70
CA GLY A 99 14.89 1.45 8.96
C GLY A 99 15.51 0.05 9.09
N GLY A 100 15.29 -0.84 8.12
CA GLY A 100 15.82 -2.21 8.13
C GLY A 100 15.14 -3.14 9.15
N TRP A 101 14.10 -2.69 9.84
CA TRP A 101 13.43 -3.44 10.90
C TRP A 101 12.67 -4.67 10.41
N LEU A 102 12.36 -4.74 9.10
CA LEU A 102 11.78 -5.94 8.48
C LEU A 102 12.66 -7.19 8.70
N ALA A 103 13.99 -7.03 8.70
CA ALA A 103 14.92 -8.15 8.91
C ALA A 103 15.28 -8.34 10.40
N SER A 104 15.24 -7.26 11.18
CA SER A 104 15.68 -7.26 12.58
C SER A 104 14.61 -7.73 13.57
N SER A 105 13.32 -7.61 13.23
CA SER A 105 12.21 -7.90 14.14
C SER A 105 11.17 -8.85 13.51
N PRO A 106 11.24 -10.16 13.80
CA PRO A 106 10.30 -11.14 13.28
C PRO A 106 8.85 -10.88 13.72
N THR A 107 8.64 -10.38 14.94
CA THR A 107 7.31 -10.04 15.47
C THR A 107 6.68 -8.89 14.69
N LEU A 108 7.45 -7.84 14.39
CA LEU A 108 7.00 -6.75 13.53
C LEU A 108 6.63 -7.26 12.14
N LEU A 109 7.46 -8.10 11.54
CA LEU A 109 7.21 -8.66 10.21
C LEU A 109 5.93 -9.51 10.17
N ILE A 110 5.69 -10.35 11.17
CA ILE A 110 4.45 -11.13 11.29
C ILE A 110 3.24 -10.21 11.41
N GLY A 111 3.33 -9.17 12.26
CA GLY A 111 2.28 -8.17 12.41
C GLY A 111 1.98 -7.43 11.10
N LEU A 112 3.01 -6.99 10.38
CA LEU A 112 2.88 -6.32 9.09
C LEU A 112 2.29 -7.23 8.01
N ARG A 113 2.66 -8.52 7.99
CA ARG A 113 2.06 -9.52 7.09
C ARG A 113 0.57 -9.68 7.38
N GLY A 114 0.19 -9.88 8.65
CA GLY A 114 -1.20 -9.99 9.06
C GLY A 114 -2.01 -8.74 8.67
N LEU A 115 -1.46 -7.56 8.93
CA LEU A 115 -2.08 -6.30 8.56
C LEU A 115 -2.21 -6.13 7.04
N ALA A 116 -1.19 -6.49 6.26
CA ALA A 116 -1.23 -6.41 4.81
C ALA A 116 -2.32 -7.31 4.22
N TRP A 117 -2.41 -8.56 4.66
CA TRP A 117 -3.48 -9.48 4.21
C TRP A 117 -4.87 -9.03 4.66
N ALA A 118 -5.01 -8.51 5.88
CA ALA A 118 -6.27 -7.90 6.32
C ALA A 118 -6.68 -6.72 5.43
N THR A 119 -5.71 -5.90 5.01
CA THR A 119 -5.93 -4.77 4.10
C THR A 119 -6.35 -5.23 2.70
N VAL A 120 -5.81 -6.36 2.21
CA VAL A 120 -6.26 -6.99 0.96
C VAL A 120 -7.70 -7.48 1.06
N VAL A 121 -8.05 -8.20 2.13
CA VAL A 121 -9.42 -8.68 2.35
C VAL A 121 -10.40 -7.51 2.43
N LEU A 122 -10.05 -6.46 3.17
CA LEU A 122 -10.84 -5.23 3.21
C LEU A 122 -10.95 -4.59 1.82
N GLY A 123 -9.86 -4.55 1.05
CA GLY A 123 -9.85 -4.02 -0.31
C GLY A 123 -10.76 -4.77 -1.28
N LEU A 124 -10.83 -6.10 -1.16
CA LEU A 124 -11.76 -6.93 -1.92
C LEU A 124 -13.22 -6.61 -1.56
N TYR A 125 -13.53 -6.48 -0.26
CA TYR A 125 -14.85 -6.08 0.20
C TYR A 125 -15.24 -4.69 -0.30
N LEU A 126 -14.32 -3.72 -0.24
CA LEU A 126 -14.55 -2.37 -0.75
C LEU A 126 -14.76 -2.39 -2.26
N THR A 127 -13.97 -3.15 -3.00
CA THR A 127 -14.14 -3.32 -4.45
C THR A 127 -15.54 -3.85 -4.78
N TYR A 128 -16.00 -4.87 -4.05
CA TYR A 128 -17.37 -5.38 -4.17
C TYR A 128 -18.42 -4.30 -3.87
N ALA A 129 -18.25 -3.54 -2.78
CA ALA A 129 -19.15 -2.45 -2.43
C ALA A 129 -19.16 -1.33 -3.50
N LEU A 130 -18.02 -1.00 -4.10
CA LEU A 130 -17.93 0.00 -5.17
C LEU A 130 -18.73 -0.42 -6.40
N ILE A 131 -18.64 -1.69 -6.80
CA ILE A 131 -19.29 -2.21 -8.01
C ILE A 131 -20.79 -2.38 -7.77
N GLU A 132 -21.17 -3.05 -6.70
CA GLU A 132 -22.57 -3.47 -6.49
C GLU A 132 -23.44 -2.42 -5.80
N ARG A 133 -22.86 -1.67 -4.83
CA ARG A 133 -23.63 -0.76 -3.97
C ARG A 133 -23.51 0.69 -4.43
N VAL A 134 -22.29 1.13 -4.72
CA VAL A 134 -22.02 2.53 -5.11
C VAL A 134 -22.16 2.71 -6.64
N ARG A 135 -21.92 1.66 -7.43
CA ARG A 135 -21.94 1.64 -8.90
C ARG A 135 -21.03 2.71 -9.52
N VAL A 136 -19.85 2.89 -8.93
CA VAL A 136 -18.82 3.82 -9.40
C VAL A 136 -17.52 3.07 -9.65
N HIS A 137 -16.92 3.31 -10.82
CA HIS A 137 -15.59 2.82 -11.15
C HIS A 137 -14.55 3.89 -10.82
N CYS A 138 -13.67 3.59 -9.85
CA CYS A 138 -12.59 4.50 -9.48
C CYS A 138 -11.23 3.83 -9.69
N LEU A 139 -10.51 4.27 -10.74
CA LEU A 139 -9.21 3.68 -11.14
C LEU A 139 -8.17 3.79 -10.02
N LEU A 140 -8.18 4.86 -9.23
CA LEU A 140 -7.23 5.03 -8.12
C LEU A 140 -7.49 4.05 -6.98
N CYS A 141 -8.77 3.75 -6.69
CA CYS A 141 -9.11 2.75 -5.69
C CYS A 141 -8.62 1.37 -6.14
N TYR A 142 -8.84 1.01 -7.40
CA TYR A 142 -8.31 -0.24 -7.96
C TYR A 142 -6.78 -0.28 -7.94
N ALA A 143 -6.10 0.81 -8.31
CA ALA A 143 -4.65 0.90 -8.23
C ALA A 143 -4.15 0.70 -6.79
N ALA A 144 -4.80 1.33 -5.80
CA ALA A 144 -4.46 1.15 -4.40
C ALA A 144 -4.68 -0.30 -3.93
N HIS A 145 -5.75 -0.97 -4.37
CA HIS A 145 -5.99 -2.38 -4.05
C HIS A 145 -4.93 -3.31 -4.66
N VAL A 146 -4.51 -3.04 -5.90
CA VAL A 146 -3.41 -3.78 -6.56
C VAL A 146 -2.09 -3.55 -5.82
N ILE A 147 -1.78 -2.31 -5.40
CA ILE A 147 -0.60 -1.99 -4.60
C ILE A 147 -0.62 -2.75 -3.26
N ASN A 148 -1.76 -2.79 -2.56
CA ASN A 148 -1.91 -3.52 -1.31
C ASN A 148 -1.70 -5.03 -1.49
N LEU A 149 -2.21 -5.62 -2.56
CA LEU A 149 -1.97 -7.01 -2.89
C LEU A 149 -0.48 -7.28 -3.17
N ALA A 150 0.16 -6.43 -3.98
CA ALA A 150 1.57 -6.55 -4.28
C ALA A 150 2.44 -6.41 -3.01
N LEU A 151 2.09 -5.49 -2.10
CA LEU A 151 2.75 -5.33 -0.81
C LEU A 151 2.58 -6.57 0.08
N ALA A 152 1.38 -7.14 0.16
CA ALA A 152 1.13 -8.36 0.92
C ALA A 152 1.98 -9.54 0.41
N ILE A 153 2.08 -9.69 -0.92
CA ILE A 153 2.93 -10.71 -1.55
C ILE A 153 4.41 -10.45 -1.23
N CYS A 154 4.90 -9.23 -1.44
CA CYS A 154 6.31 -8.90 -1.19
C CYS A 154 6.69 -9.07 0.29
N LEU A 155 5.83 -8.65 1.22
CA LEU A 155 6.05 -8.83 2.66
C LEU A 155 6.01 -10.31 3.08
N THR A 156 5.30 -11.17 2.35
CA THR A 156 5.27 -12.61 2.61
C THR A 156 6.55 -13.29 2.09
N LEU A 157 7.14 -12.78 1.00
CA LEU A 157 8.31 -13.34 0.34
C LEU A 157 9.66 -12.82 0.87
N VAL A 158 9.67 -11.68 1.58
CA VAL A 158 10.86 -11.09 2.22
C VAL A 158 11.27 -11.82 3.49
#